data_AF-A0A2A6HQ06-F1
#
_entry.id   AF-A0A2A6HQ06-F1
#
_cell.length_a   1.000
_cell.length_b   1.000
_cell.length_c   1.000
_cell.angle_alpha   90.00
_cell.angle_beta   90.00
_cell.angle_gamma   90.00
#
_symmetry.space_group_name_H-M   'P 1'
#
loop_
_entity.id
_entity.type
_entity.pdbx_description
1 polymer ?
#
loop_
_entity_poly.entity_id
_entity_poly.type
_entity_poly.pdbx_seq_one_letter_code
_entity_poly.pdbx_strand_id
1 'polypeptide(L)'
;MCGFVYMMSDKPRGVIYTGVRSDLHGRIWEHRNEIHKGFTEKYRAKNLVWFESHPNIVLAIQREKSLKRYLREWKIKLVEGFNPTWIDLYERIDEIENVYRPHPNTREWSDYN
;
A
#
# COMPACT_ATOMS: atom_id res chain seq x y z
N MET A 1 -5.88 15.72 -5.48
CA MET A 1 -4.62 15.29 -4.82
C MET A 1 -4.51 13.80 -4.99
N CYS A 2 -3.41 13.33 -5.58
CA CYS A 2 -3.11 11.90 -5.74
C CYS A 2 -3.01 11.20 -4.38
N GLY A 3 -3.26 9.90 -4.35
CA GLY A 3 -3.18 9.09 -3.14
C GLY A 3 -2.44 7.80 -3.39
N PHE A 4 -1.84 7.24 -2.34
CA PHE A 4 -1.13 5.98 -2.37
C PHE A 4 -1.76 5.03 -1.37
N VAL A 5 -1.95 3.79 -1.80
CA VAL A 5 -2.21 2.67 -0.90
C VAL A 5 -0.93 1.87 -0.78
N TYR A 6 -0.56 1.46 0.42
CA TYR A 6 0.70 0.76 0.66
C TYR A 6 0.52 -0.39 1.62
N MET A 7 1.41 -1.37 1.50
CA MET A 7 1.57 -2.46 2.44
C MET A 7 2.97 -2.49 3.02
N MET A 8 3.05 -2.63 4.34
CA MET A 8 4.31 -2.83 5.05
C MET A 8 4.34 -4.18 5.72
N SER A 9 5.53 -4.77 5.83
CA SER A 9 5.71 -6.05 6.50
C SER A 9 6.99 -6.08 7.33
N ASP A 10 7.02 -6.96 8.34
CA ASP A 10 8.19 -7.22 9.17
C ASP A 10 9.16 -8.20 8.48
N LYS A 11 8.61 -9.19 7.77
CA LYS A 11 9.37 -10.25 7.06
C LYS A 11 8.54 -10.85 5.92
N PRO A 12 9.13 -11.64 5.01
CA PRO A 12 8.38 -12.31 3.95
C PRO A 12 7.23 -13.14 4.51
N ARG A 13 6.02 -12.92 3.99
CA ARG A 13 4.78 -13.55 4.49
C ARG A 13 4.56 -13.35 6.00
N GLY A 14 5.08 -12.27 6.58
CA GLY A 14 4.86 -11.86 7.96
C GLY A 14 3.57 -11.08 8.14
N VAL A 15 3.51 -10.23 9.17
CA VAL A 15 2.40 -9.30 9.38
C VAL A 15 2.31 -8.36 8.17
N ILE A 16 1.10 -8.14 7.66
CA ILE A 16 0.87 -7.19 6.57
C ILE A 16 0.02 -6.05 7.11
N TYR A 17 0.66 -4.90 7.29
CA TYR A 17 -0.02 -3.64 7.55
C TYR A 17 -0.47 -3.04 6.22
N THR A 18 -1.68 -2.49 6.17
CA THR A 18 -2.21 -1.79 4.98
C THR A 18 -2.66 -0.40 5.38
N GLY A 19 -2.21 0.62 4.64
CA GLY A 19 -2.54 2.01 4.89
C GLY A 19 -2.70 2.83 3.62
N VAL A 20 -3.19 4.06 3.79
CA VAL A 20 -3.38 5.04 2.71
C VAL A 20 -2.79 6.39 3.13
N ARG A 21 -2.13 7.09 2.22
CA ARG A 21 -1.58 8.44 2.42
C ARG A 21 -1.49 9.22 1.11
N SER A 22 -1.44 10.54 1.20
CA SER A 22 -1.07 11.43 0.09
C SER A 22 0.45 11.56 -0.06
N ASP A 23 1.17 11.61 1.06
CA ASP A 23 2.65 11.59 1.11
C ASP A 23 3.14 10.20 1.54
N LEU A 24 3.56 9.40 0.56
CA LEU A 24 4.10 8.05 0.79
C LEU A 24 5.50 8.12 1.39
N HIS A 25 6.39 8.93 0.81
CA HIS A 25 7.79 9.08 1.24
C HIS A 25 7.90 9.45 2.71
N GLY A 26 7.28 10.56 3.11
CA GLY A 26 7.32 11.03 4.49
C GLY A 26 6.77 9.98 5.46
N ARG A 27 5.68 9.31 5.10
CA ARG A 27 5.08 8.30 5.98
C ARG A 27 5.96 7.07 6.15
N ILE A 28 6.52 6.52 5.08
CA ILE A 28 7.38 5.34 5.19
C ILE A 28 8.67 5.69 5.94
N TRP A 29 9.22 6.88 5.72
CA TRP A 29 10.37 7.38 6.49
C TRP A 29 10.07 7.43 8.00
N GLU A 30 8.91 7.94 8.40
CA GLU A 30 8.49 7.96 9.81
C GLU A 30 8.39 6.56 10.42
N HIS A 31 7.88 5.58 9.66
CA HIS A 31 7.77 4.19 10.12
C HIS A 31 9.14 3.52 10.25
N ARG A 32 10.05 3.75 9.29
CA ARG A 32 11.43 3.21 9.31
C ARG A 32 12.22 3.76 10.50
N ASN A 33 12.05 5.05 10.78
CA ASN A 33 12.77 5.76 11.85
C ASN A 33 12.05 5.76 13.21
N GLU A 34 10.94 5.03 13.35
CA GLU A 34 10.18 4.92 14.61
C GLU A 34 9.79 6.28 15.24
N ILE A 35 9.58 7.31 14.41
CA ILE A 35 9.36 8.70 14.84
C ILE A 35 8.10 8.84 15.69
N HIS A 36 7.10 7.98 15.47
CA HIS A 36 5.84 7.98 16.20
C HIS A 36 5.77 6.78 17.16
N LYS A 37 5.80 7.04 18.47
CA LYS A 37 5.45 6.05 19.50
C LYS A 37 3.94 5.78 19.46
N GLY A 38 3.54 4.56 19.08
CA GLY A 38 2.14 4.19 18.84
C GLY A 38 1.97 2.79 18.23
N PHE A 39 0.79 2.47 17.67
CA PHE A 39 0.39 1.11 17.18
C PHE A 39 1.41 0.44 16.22
N THR A 40 2.24 1.23 15.56
CA THR A 40 3.32 0.81 14.65
C THR A 40 4.53 0.18 15.35
N GLU A 41 4.76 0.50 16.62
CA GLU A 41 5.79 -0.11 17.47
C GLU A 41 5.47 -1.59 17.77
N LYS A 42 4.17 -1.93 17.86
CA LYS A 42 3.69 -3.27 18.23
C LYS A 42 3.96 -4.35 17.18
N TYR A 43 4.07 -3.97 15.89
CA TYR A 43 4.14 -4.94 14.79
C TYR A 43 5.43 -4.90 13.98
N ARG A 44 6.33 -3.92 14.20
CA ARG A 44 7.66 -3.80 13.54
C ARG A 44 7.63 -3.95 12.01
N ALA A 45 6.50 -3.64 11.38
CA ALA A 45 6.34 -3.71 9.93
C ALA A 45 7.03 -2.50 9.29
N LYS A 46 8.34 -2.60 9.10
CA LYS A 46 9.21 -1.49 8.66
C LYS A 46 9.48 -1.46 7.16
N ASN A 47 9.32 -2.60 6.49
CA ASN A 47 9.67 -2.72 5.08
C ASN A 47 8.46 -2.38 4.21
N LEU A 48 8.61 -1.45 3.28
CA LEU A 48 7.62 -1.19 2.25
C LEU A 48 7.69 -2.32 1.22
N VAL A 49 6.69 -3.20 1.19
CA VAL A 49 6.73 -4.39 0.32
C VAL A 49 5.86 -4.25 -0.92
N TRP A 50 4.88 -3.34 -0.90
CA TRP A 50 3.99 -3.06 -2.02
C TRP A 50 3.37 -1.66 -1.86
N PHE A 51 3.12 -0.98 -2.98
CA PHE A 51 2.32 0.24 -3.01
C PHE A 51 1.62 0.39 -4.36
N GLU A 52 0.53 1.18 -4.41
CA GLU A 52 -0.24 1.47 -5.62
C GLU A 52 -0.66 2.95 -5.63
N SER A 53 -0.33 3.66 -6.70
CA SER A 53 -0.64 5.08 -6.89
C SER A 53 -2.03 5.26 -7.51
N HIS A 54 -2.77 6.25 -7.02
CA HIS A 54 -4.14 6.54 -7.44
C HIS A 54 -4.26 8.02 -7.82
N PRO A 55 -5.09 8.35 -8.84
CA PRO A 55 -5.22 9.72 -9.33
C PRO A 55 -5.90 10.64 -8.31
N ASN A 56 -6.66 10.08 -7.36
CA ASN A 56 -7.18 10.84 -6.24
C ASN A 56 -7.19 10.02 -4.93
N ILE A 57 -7.16 10.74 -3.80
CA ILE A 57 -7.14 10.14 -2.46
C ILE A 57 -8.41 9.33 -2.14
N VAL A 58 -9.56 9.67 -2.73
CA VAL A 58 -10.83 8.97 -2.48
C VAL A 58 -10.76 7.54 -3.02
N LEU A 59 -10.24 7.35 -4.24
CA LEU A 59 -10.01 6.03 -4.82
C LEU A 59 -9.00 5.23 -3.99
N ALA A 60 -7.91 5.87 -3.54
CA ALA A 60 -6.94 5.22 -2.65
C ALA A 60 -7.60 4.74 -1.34
N ILE A 61 -8.47 5.56 -0.72
CA ILE A 61 -9.22 5.17 0.49
C ILE A 61 -10.15 3.99 0.21
N GLN A 62 -10.88 4.00 -0.92
CA GLN A 62 -11.75 2.89 -1.31
C GLN A 62 -10.97 1.59 -1.53
N ARG A 63 -9.81 1.70 -2.18
CA ARG A 63 -8.90 0.57 -2.40
C ARG A 63 -8.33 0.03 -1.10
N GLU A 64 -7.87 0.90 -0.20
CA GLU A 64 -7.40 0.51 1.13
C GLU A 64 -8.46 -0.26 1.92
N LYS A 65 -9.71 0.24 1.94
CA LYS A 65 -10.84 -0.44 2.59
C LYS A 65 -11.09 -1.82 1.96
N SER A 66 -10.98 -1.93 0.65
CA SER A 66 -11.13 -3.20 -0.07
C SER A 66 -10.02 -4.18 0.27
N LEU A 67 -8.76 -3.73 0.23
CA LEU A 67 -7.60 -4.54 0.61
C LEU A 67 -7.69 -4.98 2.06
N LYS A 68 -8.11 -4.13 2.99
CA LYS A 68 -8.29 -4.52 4.40
C LYS A 68 -9.23 -5.72 4.57
N ARG A 69 -10.27 -5.84 3.73
CA ARG A 69 -11.22 -6.98 3.69
C ARG A 69 -10.71 -8.21 2.97
N TYR A 70 -9.64 -8.11 2.18
CA TYR A 70 -9.10 -9.26 1.46
C TYR A 70 -8.60 -10.33 2.43
N LEU A 71 -8.79 -11.58 2.01
CA LEU A 71 -8.14 -12.72 2.64
C LEU A 71 -6.62 -12.50 2.63
N ARG A 72 -5.99 -12.99 3.68
CA ARG A 72 -4.55 -12.85 3.88
C ARG A 72 -3.74 -13.36 2.67
N GLU A 73 -4.12 -14.52 2.14
CA GLU A 73 -3.46 -15.14 0.98
C GLU A 73 -3.51 -14.27 -0.27
N TRP A 74 -4.58 -13.49 -0.45
CA TRP A 74 -4.71 -12.61 -1.61
C TRP A 74 -3.78 -11.40 -1.50
N LYS A 75 -3.56 -10.89 -0.29
CA LYS A 75 -2.54 -9.85 -0.04
C LYS A 75 -1.15 -10.38 -0.32
N ILE A 76 -0.84 -11.61 0.13
CA ILE A 76 0.44 -12.27 -0.16
C ILE A 76 0.65 -12.39 -1.67
N LYS A 77 -0.33 -12.93 -2.41
CA LYS A 77 -0.24 -13.05 -3.88
C LYS A 77 -0.03 -11.71 -4.58
N LEU A 78 -0.68 -10.67 -4.09
CA LEU A 78 -0.56 -9.32 -4.63
C LEU A 78 0.83 -8.72 -4.35
N VAL A 79 1.39 -8.95 -3.17
CA VAL A 79 2.79 -8.60 -2.87
C VAL A 79 3.75 -9.43 -3.74
N GLU A 80 3.62 -10.75 -3.77
CA GLU A 80 4.54 -11.65 -4.48
C GLU A 80 4.49 -11.47 -6.00
N GLY A 81 3.35 -11.09 -6.57
CA GLY A 81 3.23 -10.75 -7.99
C GLY A 81 3.96 -9.47 -8.39
N PHE A 82 4.25 -8.59 -7.44
CA PHE A 82 4.90 -7.30 -7.65
C PHE A 82 6.36 -7.26 -7.13
N ASN A 83 6.59 -7.88 -5.97
CA ASN A 83 7.84 -7.92 -5.25
C ASN A 83 8.06 -9.36 -4.71
N PRO A 84 8.44 -10.32 -5.58
CA PRO A 84 8.61 -11.73 -5.21
C PRO A 84 9.64 -11.94 -4.09
N THR A 85 10.63 -11.05 -4.01
CA THR A 85 11.73 -11.10 -3.04
C THR A 85 11.40 -10.41 -1.71
N TRP A 86 10.24 -9.75 -1.59
CA TRP A 86 9.83 -9.01 -0.39
C TRP A 86 10.87 -7.97 0.08
N ILE A 87 11.63 -7.40 -0.86
CA ILE A 87 12.63 -6.37 -0.54
C ILE A 87 11.94 -5.09 -0.09
N ASP A 88 12.59 -4.32 0.78
CA ASP A 88 12.13 -2.97 1.13
C ASP A 88 12.24 -2.06 -0.10
N LEU A 89 11.11 -1.52 -0.54
CA LEU A 89 10.99 -0.72 -1.76
C LEU A 89 11.21 0.77 -1.51
N TYR A 90 11.47 1.20 -0.28
CA TYR A 90 11.53 2.62 0.07
C TYR A 90 12.50 3.42 -0.82
N GLU A 91 13.74 2.94 -1.00
CA GLU A 91 14.75 3.63 -1.83
C GLU A 91 14.40 3.61 -3.33
N ARG A 92 13.40 2.83 -3.72
CA ARG A 92 12.99 2.60 -5.11
C ARG A 92 11.60 3.16 -5.40
N ILE A 93 11.00 3.92 -4.48
CA ILE A 93 9.65 4.49 -4.67
C ILE A 93 9.58 5.29 -5.98
N ASP A 94 10.60 6.09 -6.28
CA ASP A 94 10.63 6.96 -7.47
C ASP A 94 10.97 6.21 -8.77
N GLU A 95 11.45 4.97 -8.67
CA GLU A 95 11.80 4.12 -9.81
C GLU A 95 10.66 3.18 -10.23
N ILE A 96 9.63 3.03 -9.38
CA ILE A 96 8.62 1.99 -9.52
C ILE A 96 7.25 2.61 -9.80
N GLU A 97 6.68 2.28 -10.96
CA GLU A 97 5.29 2.60 -11.28
C GLU A 97 4.38 1.41 -10.98
N ASN A 98 3.49 1.58 -10.00
CA ASN A 98 2.35 0.69 -9.80
C ASN A 98 1.06 1.50 -9.75
N VAL A 99 0.53 1.83 -10.92
CA VAL A 99 -0.65 2.69 -11.04
C VAL A 99 -1.92 1.87 -10.87
N TYR A 100 -2.90 2.42 -10.16
CA TYR A 100 -4.25 1.88 -10.08
C TYR A 100 -4.84 1.69 -11.47
N ARG A 101 -5.09 0.43 -11.83
CA ARG A 101 -5.75 0.03 -13.07
C ARG A 101 -7.09 -0.62 -12.72
N PRO A 102 -8.20 0.12 -12.79
CA PRO A 102 -9.51 -0.47 -12.58
C PRO A 102 -9.77 -1.56 -13.64
N HIS A 103 -10.58 -2.54 -13.27
CA HIS A 103 -11.06 -3.50 -14.26
C HIS A 103 -11.93 -2.74 -15.28
N PRO A 104 -11.97 -3.12 -16.57
CA PRO A 104 -12.82 -2.45 -17.56
C PRO A 104 -14.30 -2.34 -17.19
N ASN A 105 -14.78 -3.22 -16.29
CA ASN A 105 -16.15 -3.23 -15.79
C ASN A 105 -16.33 -2.51 -14.45
N THR A 106 -15.27 -1.87 -13.92
CA THR A 106 -15.38 -1.02 -12.74
C THR A 106 -16.15 0.23 -13.15
N ARG A 107 -17.38 0.36 -12.63
CA ARG A 107 -18.20 1.54 -12.86
C ARG A 107 -17.60 2.74 -12.16
N GLU A 108 -17.31 3.78 -12.93
CA GLU A 108 -16.90 5.07 -12.41
C GLU A 108 -18.13 5.84 -11.93
N TRP A 109 -17.94 6.83 -11.05
CA TRP A 109 -19.05 7.66 -10.56
C TRP A 109 -19.80 8.37 -11.71
N SER A 110 -19.09 8.69 -12.80
CA SER A 110 -19.67 9.24 -14.02
C SER A 110 -20.68 8.32 -14.70
N ASP A 111 -20.63 7.00 -14.47
CA ASP A 111 -21.52 6.03 -15.12
C ASP A 111 -22.92 5.98 -14.48
N TYR A 112 -23.10 6.71 -13.36
CA TYR A 112 -24.37 6.81 -12.63
C TYR A 112 -25.08 8.15 -12.83
N ASN A 113 -24.49 9.08 -13.59
CA ASN A 113 -25.09 10.36 -13.99
C ASN A 113 -25.35 10.36 -15.50
#